data_AF-A0A059FKE5-F1
#
_entry.id   AF-A0A059FKE5-F1
#
_cell.length_a   1.000
_cell.length_b   1.000
_cell.length_c   1.000
_cell.angle_alpha   90.00
_cell.angle_beta   90.00
_cell.angle_gamma   90.00
#
_symmetry.space_group_name_H-M   'P 1'
#
loop_
_entity.id
_entity.type
_entity.pdbx_description
1 polymer ?
#
loop_
_entity_poly.entity_id
_entity_poly.type
_entity_poly.pdbx_seq_one_letter_code
_entity_poly.pdbx_strand_id
1 'polypeptide(L)'
;MAYASGVRVSSLAGLVGAAVGGYIGYTQAGHVSELEPVAGALILGAIGLVVGSAGAYLLKSLMQFLIYLIMFGVLAYVFQNQIEQLTGINPVNATVSLMEDIGLPVKSIRKAIE
;
A
#
# COMPACT_ATOMS: atom_id res chain seq x y z
N MET A 1 -1.35 19.03 -3.80
CA MET A 1 -2.77 18.71 -3.50
C MET A 1 -3.02 17.24 -3.07
N ALA A 2 -2.03 16.34 -3.14
CA ALA A 2 -2.18 14.95 -2.67
C ALA A 2 -2.37 14.79 -1.15
N TYR A 3 -1.86 15.73 -0.33
CA TYR A 3 -1.91 15.63 1.14
C TYR A 3 -3.34 15.86 1.69
N ALA A 4 -4.06 16.86 1.19
CA ALA A 4 -5.42 17.20 1.63
C ALA A 4 -6.46 16.10 1.33
N SER A 5 -6.29 15.36 0.22
CA SER A 5 -7.10 14.17 -0.09
C SER A 5 -6.78 13.01 0.86
N GLY A 6 -5.51 12.84 1.25
CA GLY A 6 -5.10 11.79 2.20
C GLY A 6 -5.67 11.96 3.59
N VAL A 7 -5.69 13.20 4.08
CA VAL A 7 -6.25 13.51 5.41
C VAL A 7 -7.75 13.17 5.43
N ARG A 8 -8.50 13.50 4.37
CA ARG A 8 -9.94 13.17 4.29
C ARG A 8 -10.23 11.67 4.24
N VAL A 9 -9.43 10.92 3.46
CA VAL A 9 -9.60 9.47 3.35
C VAL A 9 -9.18 8.75 4.63
N SER A 10 -8.08 9.19 5.25
CA SER A 10 -7.60 8.64 6.53
C SER A 10 -8.56 8.97 7.68
N SER A 11 -9.12 10.18 7.72
CA SER A 11 -10.14 10.54 8.72
C SER A 11 -11.43 9.75 8.53
N LEU A 12 -11.86 9.55 7.28
CA LEU A 12 -13.05 8.75 6.99
C LEU A 12 -12.83 7.28 7.37
N ALA A 13 -11.68 6.71 7.03
CA ALA A 13 -11.32 5.35 7.41
C ALA A 13 -11.18 5.19 8.93
N GLY A 14 -10.68 6.21 9.62
CA GLY A 14 -10.68 6.27 11.09
C GLY A 14 -12.09 6.28 11.67
N LEU A 15 -13.02 7.07 11.12
CA LEU A 15 -14.42 7.07 11.58
C LEU A 15 -15.11 5.72 11.35
N VAL A 16 -14.88 5.11 10.18
CA VAL A 16 -15.42 3.77 9.87
C VAL A 16 -14.81 2.74 10.83
N GLY A 17 -13.50 2.79 11.04
CA GLY A 17 -12.82 1.91 11.99
C GLY A 17 -13.33 2.10 13.42
N ALA A 18 -13.61 3.34 13.84
CA ALA A 18 -14.16 3.65 15.16
C ALA A 18 -15.58 3.12 15.33
N ALA A 19 -16.42 3.24 14.30
CA ALA A 19 -17.78 2.71 14.32
C ALA A 19 -17.81 1.19 14.37
N VAL A 20 -16.99 0.53 13.54
CA VAL A 20 -16.87 -0.94 13.52
C VAL A 20 -16.27 -1.45 14.83
N GLY A 21 -15.17 -0.84 15.29
CA GLY A 21 -14.55 -1.17 16.56
C GLY A 21 -15.52 -0.99 17.73
N GLY A 22 -16.21 0.15 17.80
CA GLY A 22 -17.17 0.42 18.87
C GLY A 22 -18.36 -0.54 18.88
N TYR A 23 -18.87 -0.92 17.72
CA TYR A 23 -19.93 -1.93 17.61
C TYR A 23 -19.46 -3.32 18.09
N ILE A 24 -18.26 -3.73 17.69
CA ILE A 24 -17.65 -4.99 18.15
C ILE A 24 -17.41 -4.94 19.66
N GLY A 25 -16.89 -3.82 20.18
CA GLY A 25 -16.61 -3.62 21.59
C GLY A 25 -17.87 -3.64 22.46
N TYR A 26 -18.95 -2.99 22.00
CA TYR A 26 -20.24 -2.98 22.67
C TYR A 26 -20.83 -4.39 22.78
N THR A 27 -20.79 -5.14 21.67
CA THR A 27 -21.36 -6.49 21.62
C THR A 27 -20.50 -7.51 22.36
N GLN A 28 -19.17 -7.42 22.33
CA GLN A 28 -18.31 -8.36 23.04
C GLN A 28 -18.22 -8.09 24.55
N ALA A 29 -18.25 -6.83 24.99
CA ALA A 29 -18.25 -6.49 26.41
C ALA A 29 -19.52 -7.01 27.12
N GLY A 30 -20.67 -7.07 26.42
CA GLY A 30 -21.88 -7.68 26.97
C GLY A 30 -21.87 -9.21 27.09
N HIS A 31 -20.92 -9.91 26.47
CA HIS A 31 -20.92 -11.38 26.40
C HIS A 31 -19.69 -12.05 27.04
N VAL A 32 -18.55 -11.37 27.17
CA VAL A 32 -17.26 -12.02 27.49
C VAL A 32 -16.45 -11.30 28.57
N SER A 33 -16.88 -10.15 29.08
CA SER A 33 -16.12 -9.37 30.06
C SER A 33 -17.02 -8.75 31.13
N GLU A 34 -16.54 -8.62 32.37
CA GLU A 34 -17.22 -7.87 33.44
C GLU A 34 -17.19 -6.33 33.22
N LEU A 35 -16.94 -5.89 32.00
CA LEU A 35 -16.82 -4.49 31.61
C LEU A 35 -18.18 -3.94 31.19
N GLU A 36 -18.43 -2.69 31.54
CA GLU A 36 -19.61 -1.97 31.06
C GLU A 36 -19.60 -1.94 29.51
N PRO A 37 -20.71 -2.27 28.82
CA PRO A 37 -20.79 -2.28 27.36
C PRO A 37 -20.33 -0.98 26.69
N VAL A 38 -20.57 0.15 27.37
CA VAL A 38 -20.13 1.48 26.93
C VAL A 38 -18.61 1.60 26.99
N ALA A 39 -17.97 1.10 28.06
CA ALA A 39 -16.51 1.11 28.18
C ALA A 39 -15.86 0.24 27.11
N GLY A 40 -16.42 -0.94 26.83
CA GLY A 40 -15.98 -1.81 25.73
C GLY A 40 -16.08 -1.13 24.36
N ALA A 41 -17.19 -0.45 24.09
CA ALA A 41 -17.39 0.30 22.86
C ALA A 41 -16.38 1.45 22.68
N LEU A 42 -16.07 2.18 23.76
CA LEU A 42 -15.12 3.30 23.71
C LEU A 42 -13.69 2.82 23.48
N ILE A 43 -13.26 1.77 24.18
CA ILE A 43 -11.89 1.24 24.04
C ILE A 43 -11.68 0.66 22.63
N LEU A 44 -12.58 -0.22 22.20
CA LEU A 44 -12.43 -0.88 20.91
C LEU A 44 -12.73 0.08 19.75
N GLY A 45 -13.59 1.07 19.95
CA GLY A 45 -13.81 2.18 19.02
C GLY A 45 -12.58 3.10 18.89
N ALA A 46 -11.88 3.41 19.99
CA ALA A 46 -10.63 4.16 19.94
C ALA A 46 -9.53 3.39 19.18
N ILE A 47 -9.41 2.08 19.42
CA ILE A 47 -8.48 1.21 18.68
C ILE A 47 -8.86 1.18 17.20
N GLY A 48 -10.14 0.98 16.90
CA GLY A 48 -10.66 0.99 15.53
C GLY A 48 -10.39 2.31 14.80
N LEU A 49 -10.46 3.44 15.49
CA LEU A 49 -10.11 4.76 14.94
C LEU A 49 -8.65 4.82 14.49
N VAL A 50 -7.74 4.38 15.36
CA VAL A 50 -6.30 4.40 15.08
C VAL A 50 -5.95 3.43 13.96
N VAL A 51 -6.48 2.19 14.02
CA VAL A 51 -6.21 1.17 13.01
C VAL A 51 -6.82 1.55 11.66
N GLY A 52 -8.04 2.07 11.63
CA GLY A 52 -8.70 2.51 10.40
C GLY A 52 -7.96 3.67 9.72
N SER A 53 -7.54 4.66 10.50
CA SER A 53 -6.78 5.81 9.96
C SER A 53 -5.38 5.43 9.49
N ALA A 54 -4.67 4.57 10.24
CA ALA A 54 -3.35 4.06 9.87
C ALA A 54 -3.41 3.13 8.66
N GLY A 55 -4.40 2.23 8.59
CA GLY A 55 -4.60 1.31 7.47
C GLY A 55 -4.82 2.04 6.14
N ALA A 56 -5.63 3.11 6.14
CA ALA A 56 -5.83 3.94 4.96
C ALA A 56 -4.56 4.69 4.53
N TYR A 57 -3.73 5.13 5.50
CA TYR A 57 -2.45 5.73 5.20
C TYR A 57 -1.47 4.74 4.57
N LEU A 58 -1.41 3.51 5.10
CA LEU A 58 -0.56 2.44 4.55
C LEU A 58 -0.98 2.09 3.12
N LEU A 59 -2.28 1.89 2.89
CA LEU A 59 -2.80 1.58 1.56
C LEU A 59 -2.50 2.72 0.57
N LYS A 60 -2.68 3.97 0.98
CA LYS A 60 -2.33 5.12 0.14
C LYS A 60 -0.84 5.17 -0.18
N SER A 61 0.01 4.93 0.81
CA SER A 61 1.47 4.94 0.65
C SER A 61 1.91 3.84 -0.31
N LEU A 62 1.31 2.65 -0.21
CA LEU A 62 1.53 1.56 -1.14
C LEU A 62 1.12 1.92 -2.57
N MET A 63 -0.06 2.52 -2.75
CA MET A 63 -0.51 2.96 -4.08
C MET A 63 0.43 4.00 -4.70
N GLN A 64 0.90 4.95 -3.90
CA GLN A 64 1.87 5.94 -4.35
C GLN A 64 3.20 5.29 -4.74
N PHE A 65 3.67 4.33 -3.95
CA PHE A 65 4.88 3.56 -4.23
C PHE A 65 4.77 2.80 -5.55
N LEU A 66 3.64 2.13 -5.80
CA LEU A 66 3.40 1.41 -7.06
C LEU A 66 3.38 2.36 -8.27
N ILE A 67 2.75 3.52 -8.15
CA ILE A 67 2.74 4.52 -9.23
C ILE A 67 4.16 4.98 -9.55
N TYR A 68 4.99 5.25 -8.54
CA TYR A 68 6.38 5.64 -8.78
C TYR A 68 7.21 4.53 -9.40
N LEU A 69 6.97 3.26 -9.04
CA LEU A 69 7.62 2.12 -9.67
C LEU A 69 7.26 2.02 -11.16
N ILE A 70 5.98 2.20 -11.50
CA ILE A 70 5.52 2.23 -12.90
C ILE A 70 6.14 3.41 -13.64
N MET A 71 6.12 4.62 -13.07
CA MET A 71 6.73 5.79 -13.70
C MET A 71 8.23 5.59 -13.94
N PHE A 72 8.94 5.03 -12.96
CA PHE A 72 10.35 4.69 -13.10
C PHE A 72 10.58 3.70 -14.25
N GLY A 73 9.78 2.63 -14.33
CA GLY A 73 9.85 1.66 -15.42
C GLY A 73 9.59 2.28 -16.80
N VAL A 74 8.59 3.16 -16.91
CA VAL A 74 8.27 3.87 -18.17
C VAL A 74 9.44 4.76 -18.59
N LEU A 75 10.02 5.53 -17.66
CA LEU A 75 11.17 6.39 -17.97
C LEU A 75 12.39 5.54 -18.39
N ALA A 76 12.68 4.45 -17.67
CA ALA A 76 13.77 3.55 -18.02
C ALA A 76 13.60 2.93 -19.43
N TYR A 77 12.36 2.61 -19.81
CA TYR A 77 12.04 2.09 -21.15
C TYR A 77 12.14 3.16 -22.24
N VAL A 78 11.52 4.32 -22.04
CA VAL A 78 11.50 5.41 -23.04
C VAL A 78 12.91 5.94 -23.29
N PHE A 79 13.72 6.08 -22.24
CA PHE A 79 15.08 6.60 -22.32
C PHE A 79 16.14 5.49 -22.43
N GLN A 80 15.75 4.26 -22.76
CA GLN A 80 16.66 3.11 -22.77
C GLN A 80 17.91 3.35 -23.63
N ASN A 81 17.73 3.95 -24.81
CA ASN A 81 18.82 4.19 -25.75
C ASN A 81 19.82 5.22 -25.22
N GLN A 82 19.34 6.28 -24.58
CA GLN A 82 20.20 7.30 -23.97
C GLN A 82 20.93 6.74 -22.75
N ILE A 83 20.26 5.93 -21.94
CA ILE A 83 20.87 5.27 -20.78
C ILE A 83 21.95 4.28 -21.23
N GLU A 84 21.68 3.49 -22.27
CA GLU A 84 22.64 2.53 -22.82
C GLU A 84 23.84 3.22 -23.45
N GLN A 85 23.66 4.34 -24.14
CA GLN A 85 24.77 5.14 -24.68
C GLN A 85 25.69 5.72 -23.59
N LEU A 86 25.14 6.01 -22.40
CA LEU A 86 25.90 6.59 -21.30
C LEU A 86 26.52 5.55 -20.38
N THR A 87 25.85 4.42 -20.17
CA THR A 87 26.24 3.40 -19.18
C THR A 87 26.79 2.13 -19.82
N GLY A 88 26.57 1.92 -21.11
CA GLY A 88 26.82 0.65 -21.82
C GLY A 88 25.87 -0.48 -21.42
N ILE A 89 24.86 -0.19 -20.60
CA ILE A 89 23.93 -1.19 -20.05
C ILE A 89 22.52 -0.84 -20.49
N ASN A 90 21.83 -1.78 -21.13
CA ASN A 90 20.42 -1.66 -21.42
C ASN A 90 19.60 -1.85 -20.11
N PRO A 91 18.86 -0.83 -19.65
CA PRO A 91 18.17 -0.87 -18.36
C PRO A 91 17.02 -1.90 -18.33
N VAL A 92 16.41 -2.19 -19.48
CA VAL A 92 15.35 -3.19 -19.60
C VAL A 92 15.94 -4.58 -19.40
N ASN A 93 17.04 -4.90 -20.09
CA ASN A 93 17.73 -6.18 -19.96
C ASN A 93 18.27 -6.40 -18.55
N ALA A 94 18.85 -5.37 -17.92
CA ALA A 94 19.31 -5.44 -16.54
C ALA A 94 18.17 -5.77 -15.56
N THR A 95 16.99 -5.19 -15.78
CA THR A 95 15.80 -5.47 -14.95
C THR A 95 15.30 -6.89 -15.14
N VAL A 96 15.26 -7.39 -16.39
CA VAL A 96 14.88 -8.79 -16.69
C VAL A 96 15.86 -9.78 -16.06
N SER A 97 17.17 -9.51 -16.14
CA SER A 97 18.19 -10.32 -15.47
C SER A 97 18.02 -10.34 -13.96
N LEU A 98 17.80 -9.19 -13.31
CA LEU A 98 17.53 -9.14 -11.88
C LEU A 98 16.28 -9.95 -11.51
N MET A 99 15.22 -9.88 -12.32
CA MET A 99 13.99 -10.65 -12.10
C MET A 99 14.22 -12.17 -12.22
N GLU A 100 15.06 -12.59 -13.17
CA GLU A 100 15.47 -13.99 -13.30
C GLU A 100 16.31 -14.43 -12.09
N ASP A 101 17.23 -13.59 -11.61
CA ASP A 101 18.10 -13.87 -10.47
C ASP A 101 17.31 -14.03 -9.16
N ILE A 102 16.21 -13.30 -8.98
CA ILE A 102 15.28 -13.48 -7.84
C ILE A 102 14.30 -14.65 -8.03
N GLY A 103 14.42 -15.41 -9.13
CA GLY A 103 13.66 -16.62 -9.41
C GLY A 103 12.29 -16.40 -10.06
N LEU A 104 12.02 -15.21 -10.61
CA LEU A 104 10.78 -14.95 -11.34
C LEU A 104 10.86 -15.49 -12.78
N PRO A 105 9.81 -16.17 -13.27
CA PRO A 105 9.81 -16.75 -14.62
C PRO A 105 9.58 -15.69 -15.70
N VAL A 106 10.64 -15.02 -16.13
CA VAL A 106 10.61 -13.91 -17.13
C VAL A 106 11.11 -14.31 -18.53
N LYS A 107 11.32 -15.60 -18.79
CA LYS A 107 11.93 -16.13 -20.03
C LYS A 107 11.14 -15.80 -21.31
N SER A 108 9.81 -15.73 -21.23
CA SER A 108 8.97 -15.35 -22.37
C SER A 108 9.14 -13.89 -22.78
N ILE A 109 9.45 -13.02 -21.83
CA ILE A 109 9.63 -11.58 -22.03
C ILE A 109 11.01 -11.30 -22.64
N ARG A 110 12.06 -11.99 -22.16
CA ARG A 110 13.43 -11.86 -22.70
C ARG A 110 13.49 -12.10 -24.22
N LYS A 111 12.82 -13.15 -24.70
CA LYS A 111 12.77 -13.51 -26.13
C LYS A 111 12.06 -12.46 -27.00
N ALA A 112 11.25 -11.57 -26.42
CA ALA A 112 10.55 -10.52 -27.14
C ALA A 112 11.32 -9.19 -27.19
N ILE A 113 12.42 -9.07 -26.42
CA ILE A 113 13.22 -7.85 -26.26
C ILE A 113 14.60 -8.00 -26.94
N GLU A 114 15.08 -9.24 -27.13
CA GLU A 114 16.21 -9.61 -28.02
C GLU A 114 15.83 -9.46 -29.50
#